data_AF-A0A4U0NYZ3-F1
#
_entry.id   AF-A0A4U0NYZ3-F1
#
_cell.length_a   1.000
_cell.length_b   1.000
_cell.length_c   1.000
_cell.angle_alpha   90.00
_cell.angle_beta   90.00
_cell.angle_gamma   90.00
#
_symmetry.space_group_name_H-M   'P 1'
#
loop_
_entity.id
_entity.type
_entity.pdbx_description
1 polymer ?
#
loop_
_entity_poly.entity_id
_entity_poly.type
_entity_poly.pdbx_seq_one_letter_code
_entity_poly.pdbx_strand_id
1 'polypeptide(L)'
;MSDALTLILGGLLGFALVGLIALPRYIGGRRLAAAKAAPFHTIADGTRWLPCHTTTCGHMTTRHEPTADGAWRCTGHGCGHITKGEQ
;
A
#
# COMPACT_ATOMS: atom_id res chain seq x y z
N MET A 1 43.42 3.88 39.84
CA MET A 1 42.16 4.67 39.96
C MET A 1 41.66 5.17 38.59
N SER A 2 42.55 5.43 37.63
CA SER A 2 42.22 5.83 36.25
C SER A 2 41.41 4.79 35.46
N ASP A 3 41.70 3.50 35.61
CA ASP A 3 41.13 2.46 34.73
C ASP A 3 39.64 2.19 35.03
N ALA A 4 39.27 2.20 36.32
CA ALA A 4 37.88 2.07 36.74
C ALA A 4 37.03 3.27 36.27
N LEU A 5 37.61 4.47 36.27
CA LEU A 5 36.93 5.69 35.81
C LEU A 5 36.64 5.63 34.31
N THR A 6 37.58 5.15 33.50
CA THR A 6 37.43 4.99 32.04
C THR A 6 36.32 3.98 31.69
N LEU A 7 36.26 2.86 32.41
CA LEU A 7 35.23 1.84 32.20
C LEU A 7 33.83 2.36 32.56
N ILE A 8 33.71 3.11 33.66
CA ILE A 8 32.44 3.71 34.07
C ILE A 8 31.98 4.77 33.06
N LEU A 9 32.87 5.66 32.64
CA LEU A 9 32.57 6.68 31.62
C LEU A 9 32.17 6.05 30.29
N GLY A 10 32.90 5.02 29.83
CA GLY A 10 32.57 4.29 28.60
C GLY A 10 31.20 3.61 28.66
N GLY A 11 30.88 2.97 29.80
CA GLY A 11 29.58 2.35 30.02
C GLY A 11 28.42 3.35 30.02
N LEU A 12 28.60 4.50 30.69
CA LEU A 12 27.59 5.57 30.72
C LEU A 12 27.38 6.18 29.33
N LEU A 13 28.45 6.41 28.57
CA LEU A 13 28.37 6.93 27.21
C LEU A 13 27.64 5.96 26.28
N GLY A 14 27.97 4.67 26.37
CA GLY A 14 27.31 3.62 25.61
C GLY A 14 25.82 3.51 25.92
N PHE A 15 25.46 3.55 27.20
CA PHE A 15 24.05 3.49 27.62
C PHE A 15 23.27 4.72 27.19
N ALA A 16 23.87 5.91 27.29
CA ALA A 16 23.27 7.15 26.82
C ALA A 16 23.03 7.13 25.31
N LEU A 17 23.98 6.61 24.54
CA LEU A 17 23.85 6.47 23.08
C LEU A 17 22.72 5.49 22.70
N VAL A 18 22.66 4.33 23.35
CA VAL A 18 21.59 3.34 23.13
C VAL A 18 20.22 3.96 23.50
N GLY A 19 20.16 4.68 24.62
CA GLY A 19 18.97 5.41 25.04
C GLY A 19 18.51 6.43 24.01
N LEU A 20 19.41 7.27 23.49
CA LEU A 20 19.09 8.28 22.48
C LEU A 20 18.57 7.68 21.17
N ILE A 21 19.02 6.48 20.79
CA ILE A 21 18.57 5.80 19.57
C ILE A 21 17.24 5.06 19.77
N ALA A 22 17.05 4.44 20.94
CA ALA A 22 15.88 3.59 21.22
C ALA A 22 14.68 4.40 21.74
N LEU A 23 14.91 5.44 22.52
CA LEU A 23 13.86 6.23 23.18
C LEU A 23 12.88 6.90 22.19
N PRO A 24 13.30 7.46 21.03
CA PRO A 24 12.37 7.99 20.05
C PRO A 24 11.43 6.92 19.46
N ARG A 25 11.87 5.66 19.39
CA ARG A 25 11.02 4.54 18.92
C ARG A 25 10.02 4.10 19.98
N TYR A 26 10.43 4.14 21.25
CA TYR A 26 9.56 3.78 22.38
C TYR A 26 8.50 4.85 22.63
N ILE A 27 8.90 6.13 22.65
CA ILE A 27 7.97 7.27 22.82
C ILE A 27 7.16 7.49 21.54
N GLY A 28 7.78 7.30 20.37
CA GLY A 28 7.19 7.47 19.06
C GLY A 28 6.36 6.29 18.57
N GLY A 29 5.91 5.41 19.48
CA GLY A 29 4.82 4.46 19.23
C GLY A 29 3.53 5.22 18.91
N ARG A 30 3.50 5.86 17.74
CA ARG A 30 2.36 6.60 17.23
C ARG A 30 1.24 5.58 17.11
N ARG A 31 0.21 5.72 17.95
CA ARG A 31 -1.09 5.13 17.63
C ARG A 31 -1.45 5.71 16.27
N LEU A 32 -1.34 4.90 15.22
CA LEU A 32 -1.83 5.28 13.92
C LEU A 32 -3.29 5.65 14.14
N ALA A 33 -3.66 6.87 13.73
CA ALA A 33 -5.05 7.26 13.77
C ALA A 33 -5.85 6.19 13.02
N ALA A 34 -6.99 5.78 13.57
CA ALA A 34 -7.85 4.83 12.90
C ALA A 34 -8.13 5.36 11.49
N ALA A 35 -7.71 4.61 10.47
CA ALA A 35 -7.99 4.98 9.09
C ALA A 35 -9.50 5.07 8.93
N LYS A 36 -9.99 6.10 8.23
CA LYS A 36 -11.41 6.14 7.84
C LYS A 36 -11.68 4.89 7.00
N ALA A 37 -12.80 4.22 7.26
CA ALA A 37 -13.25 3.14 6.41
C ALA A 37 -13.44 3.68 4.99
N ALA A 38 -12.87 3.00 3.99
CA ALA A 38 -13.13 3.33 2.60
C ALA A 38 -14.60 3.03 2.29
N PRO A 39 -15.28 3.87 1.50
CA PRO A 39 -16.63 3.56 1.07
C PRO A 39 -16.63 2.27 0.26
N PHE A 40 -17.52 1.34 0.61
CA PHE A 40 -17.80 0.19 -0.22
C PHE A 40 -18.70 0.62 -1.38
N HIS A 41 -18.36 0.17 -2.58
CA HIS A 41 -19.19 0.35 -3.77
C HIS A 41 -19.56 -1.02 -4.30
N THR A 42 -20.85 -1.25 -4.48
CA THR A 42 -21.35 -2.45 -5.15
C THR A 42 -20.81 -2.49 -6.58
N ILE A 43 -20.41 -3.69 -6.99
CA ILE A 43 -19.97 -3.93 -8.36
C ILE A 43 -21.24 -4.16 -9.20
N ALA A 44 -21.33 -3.52 -10.37
CA ALA A 44 -22.47 -3.69 -11.25
C ALA A 44 -22.60 -5.16 -11.70
N ASP A 45 -23.84 -5.65 -11.81
CA ASP A 45 -24.10 -7.00 -12.29
C ASP A 45 -23.52 -7.22 -13.69
N GLY A 46 -23.00 -8.43 -13.95
CA GLY A 46 -22.36 -8.78 -15.22
C GLY A 46 -20.94 -8.23 -15.40
N THR A 47 -20.40 -7.52 -14.40
CA THR A 47 -18.98 -7.13 -14.37
C THR A 47 -18.07 -8.35 -14.43
N ARG A 48 -16.97 -8.25 -15.20
CA ARG A 48 -15.96 -9.31 -15.33
C ARG A 48 -14.57 -8.78 -15.05
N TRP A 49 -13.68 -9.68 -14.63
CA TRP A 49 -12.24 -9.43 -14.55
C TRP A 49 -11.59 -10.03 -15.78
N LEU A 50 -11.15 -9.17 -16.69
CA LEU A 50 -10.61 -9.55 -17.99
C LEU A 50 -9.25 -8.87 -18.20
N PRO A 51 -8.38 -9.43 -19.06
CA PRO A 51 -7.18 -8.73 -19.47
C PRO A 51 -7.53 -7.55 -20.39
N CYS A 52 -6.80 -6.45 -20.23
CA CYS A 52 -6.89 -5.29 -21.11
C CYS A 52 -5.54 -5.11 -21.81
N HIS A 53 -5.45 -5.55 -23.06
CA HIS A 53 -4.21 -5.52 -23.86
C HIS A 53 -3.92 -4.17 -24.51
N THR A 54 -4.66 -3.11 -24.18
CA THR A 54 -4.31 -1.78 -24.67
C THR A 54 -2.98 -1.34 -24.05
N THR A 55 -2.19 -0.59 -24.81
CA THR A 55 -0.90 -0.07 -24.34
C THR A 55 -1.02 0.90 -23.16
N THR A 56 -2.20 1.51 -22.98
CA THR A 56 -2.50 2.41 -21.85
C THR A 56 -2.84 1.67 -20.55
N CYS A 57 -3.32 0.42 -20.64
CA CYS A 57 -3.71 -0.38 -19.48
C CYS A 57 -2.71 -1.52 -19.22
N GLY A 58 -2.53 -2.42 -20.19
CA GLY A 58 -1.62 -3.57 -20.09
C GLY A 58 -1.91 -4.54 -18.94
N HIS A 59 -3.04 -4.40 -18.24
CA HIS A 59 -3.35 -5.20 -17.06
C HIS A 59 -3.81 -6.59 -17.46
N MET A 60 -3.22 -7.61 -16.84
CA MET A 60 -3.63 -9.01 -17.02
C MET A 60 -4.99 -9.31 -16.36
N THR A 61 -5.37 -8.51 -15.37
CA THR A 61 -6.65 -8.65 -14.67
C THR A 61 -7.18 -7.27 -14.31
N THR A 62 -8.21 -6.79 -15.01
CA THR A 62 -8.87 -5.51 -14.73
C THR A 62 -10.38 -5.64 -14.85
N ARG A 63 -11.07 -4.88 -14.00
CA ARG A 63 -12.52 -4.81 -14.01
C ARG A 63 -13.03 -4.22 -15.32
N HIS A 64 -14.01 -4.89 -15.92
CA HIS A 64 -14.75 -4.38 -17.05
C HIS A 64 -16.25 -4.43 -16.79
N GLU A 65 -16.94 -3.34 -17.10
CA GLU A 65 -18.39 -3.20 -16.97
C GLU A 65 -19.09 -3.62 -18.26
N PRO A 66 -20.25 -4.30 -18.20
CA PRO A 66 -21.00 -4.63 -19.40
C PRO A 66 -21.53 -3.37 -20.09
N THR A 67 -21.55 -3.39 -21.42
CA THR A 67 -22.21 -2.38 -22.26
C THR A 67 -23.54 -2.91 -22.79
N ALA A 68 -24.39 -2.01 -23.32
CA ALA A 68 -25.68 -2.38 -23.89
C ALA A 68 -25.55 -3.37 -25.08
N ASP A 69 -24.43 -3.31 -25.81
CA ASP A 69 -24.18 -4.14 -27.00
C ASP A 69 -23.61 -5.53 -26.66
N GLY A 70 -23.60 -5.91 -25.39
CA GLY A 70 -23.06 -7.20 -24.93
C GLY A 70 -21.53 -7.27 -24.91
N ALA A 71 -20.84 -6.13 -24.96
CA ALA A 71 -19.40 -6.04 -24.80
C ALA A 71 -19.03 -5.61 -23.36
N TRP A 72 -17.73 -5.53 -23.08
CA TRP A 72 -17.19 -5.17 -21.76
C TRP A 72 -16.24 -3.99 -21.89
N ARG A 73 -16.51 -2.92 -21.15
CA ARG A 73 -15.72 -1.69 -21.10
C ARG A 73 -14.74 -1.69 -19.94
N CYS A 74 -13.46 -1.51 -20.22
CA CYS A 74 -12.41 -1.41 -19.22
C CYS A 74 -12.62 -0.20 -18.29
N THR A 75 -12.60 -0.44 -16.98
CA THR A 75 -12.71 0.62 -15.95
C THR A 75 -11.34 1.13 -15.47
N GLY A 76 -10.25 0.69 -16.11
CA GLY A 76 -8.92 1.24 -15.87
C GLY A 76 -8.90 2.74 -16.13
N HIS A 77 -8.16 3.48 -15.30
CA HIS A 77 -8.15 4.94 -15.35
C HIS A 77 -7.80 5.47 -16.75
N GLY A 78 -8.72 6.19 -17.38
CA GLY A 78 -8.54 6.76 -18.72
C GLY A 78 -8.55 5.75 -19.89
N CYS A 79 -8.90 4.48 -19.65
CA CYS A 79 -8.77 3.42 -20.65
C CYS A 79 -10.01 3.29 -21.54
N GLY A 80 -11.16 2.93 -20.98
CA GLY A 80 -12.44 2.88 -21.71
C GLY A 80 -12.53 1.87 -22.86
N HIS A 81 -11.51 1.04 -23.05
CA HIS A 81 -11.45 0.07 -24.14
C HIS A 81 -12.56 -0.97 -24.06
N ILE A 82 -13.13 -1.34 -25.22
CA ILE A 82 -14.22 -2.29 -25.34
C ILE A 82 -13.68 -3.64 -25.81
N THR A 83 -14.02 -4.72 -25.11
CA THR A 83 -13.71 -6.10 -25.50
C THR A 83 -14.97 -6.97 -25.54
N LYS A 84 -14.99 -7.99 -26.40
CA LYS A 84 -16.11 -8.96 -26.46
C LYS A 84 -16.06 -10.01 -25.36
N GLY A 85 -15.08 -9.96 -24.45
CA GLY A 85 -15.03 -10.84 -23.28
C GLY A 85 -14.71 -12.31 -23.59
N GLU A 86 -14.51 -12.64 -24.86
CA GLU A 86 -13.98 -13.90 -25.35
C GLU A 86 -12.47 -13.69 -25.57
N GLN A 87 -11.66 -14.42 -24.80
CA GLN A 87 -10.24 -14.60 -25.09
C GLN A 87 -10.01 -16.08 -25.36
#